data_AF-A0A917B280-F1
#
_entry.id   AF-A0A917B280-F1
#
_cell.length_a   1.000
_cell.length_b   1.000
_cell.length_c   1.000
_cell.angle_alpha   90.00
_cell.angle_beta   90.00
_cell.angle_gamma   90.00
#
_symmetry.space_group_name_H-M   'P 1'
#
loop_
_entity.id
_entity.type
_entity.pdbx_description
1 polymer ?
#
loop_
_entity_poly.entity_id
_entity_poly.type
_entity_poly.pdbx_seq_one_letter_code
_entity_poly.pdbx_strand_id
1 'polypeptide(L)'
;MPADALATDTTTMLTCQSCGMPIETGPYCDHCTDEAGNLQSFDERFRRMALWQQKSHPTDSPEQVEKATLEYMAQLPAWREHPRVVAR
;
A
#
# COMPACT_ATOMS: atom_id res chain seq x y z
N MET A 1 37.39 -21.28 16.75
CA MET A 1 36.04 -21.71 17.20
C MET A 1 35.91 -21.23 18.64
N PRO A 2 34.84 -20.49 19.02
CA PRO A 2 33.56 -20.25 18.33
C PRO A 2 33.64 -18.96 17.47
N ALA A 3 32.98 -18.72 16.33
CA ALA A 3 31.78 -19.28 15.69
C ALA A 3 30.47 -19.13 16.48
N ASP A 4 30.29 -17.99 17.16
CA ASP A 4 28.98 -17.56 17.63
C ASP A 4 28.40 -16.54 16.66
N ALA A 5 27.40 -17.05 15.94
CA ALA A 5 26.36 -16.39 15.18
C ALA A 5 26.28 -14.86 15.37
N LEU A 6 26.80 -14.13 14.38
CA LEU A 6 26.12 -12.94 13.92
C LEU A 6 24.81 -13.41 13.29
N ALA A 7 23.81 -13.65 14.14
CA ALA A 7 22.42 -13.57 13.74
C ALA A 7 22.28 -12.16 13.18
N THR A 8 22.39 -12.06 11.87
CA THR A 8 21.96 -10.91 11.11
C THR A 8 20.48 -10.86 11.40
N ASP A 9 20.11 -10.01 12.37
CA ASP A 9 18.74 -9.55 12.57
C ASP A 9 18.39 -8.80 11.29
N THR A 10 18.06 -9.58 10.26
CA THR A 10 17.46 -9.12 9.04
C THR A 10 16.02 -8.84 9.46
N THR A 11 15.81 -7.74 10.19
CA THR A 11 14.53 -7.06 10.24
C THR A 11 14.23 -6.69 8.79
N THR A 12 13.64 -7.65 8.07
CA THR A 12 13.07 -7.43 6.75
C THR A 12 11.99 -6.39 7.01
N MET A 13 12.25 -5.13 6.64
CA MET A 13 11.23 -4.10 6.69
C MET A 13 10.10 -4.52 5.75
N LEU A 14 9.11 -5.23 6.30
CA LEU A 14 7.92 -5.62 5.58
C LEU A 14 7.20 -4.34 5.18
N THR A 15 6.71 -4.29 3.95
CA THR A 15 5.89 -3.18 3.47
C THR A 15 4.46 -3.66 3.35
N CYS A 16 3.52 -2.83 3.80
CA CYS A 16 2.10 -3.08 3.65
C CYS A 16 1.79 -3.22 2.16
N GLN A 17 1.26 -4.37 1.77
CA GLN A 17 0.97 -4.69 0.39
C GLN A 17 -0.15 -3.81 -0.21
N SER A 18 -0.88 -3.06 0.63
CA SER A 18 -1.99 -2.18 0.26
C SER A 18 -1.65 -0.68 0.21
N CYS A 19 -0.65 -0.23 0.95
CA CYS A 19 -0.29 1.20 1.00
C CYS A 19 1.20 1.49 0.92
N GLY A 20 2.06 0.47 0.88
CA GLY A 20 3.51 0.62 0.79
C GLY A 20 4.19 1.10 2.08
N MET A 21 3.43 1.41 3.14
CA MET A 21 3.99 1.83 4.43
C MET A 21 4.77 0.69 5.10
N PRO A 22 5.87 0.98 5.83
CA PRO A 22 6.58 -0.03 6.60
C PRO A 22 5.69 -0.60 7.72
N ILE A 23 5.77 -1.92 7.92
CA ILE A 23 5.03 -2.67 8.95
C ILE A 23 5.96 -3.66 9.65
N GLU A 24 5.62 -3.99 10.88
CA GLU A 24 6.40 -4.93 11.69
C GLU A 24 5.99 -6.38 11.43
N THR A 25 4.70 -6.64 11.21
CA THR A 25 4.17 -7.99 11.00
C THR A 25 2.98 -7.98 10.03
N GLY A 26 2.72 -9.14 9.40
CA GLY A 26 1.57 -9.35 8.51
C GLY A 26 1.73 -8.77 7.09
N PRO A 27 0.70 -8.93 6.23
CA PRO A 27 0.69 -8.37 4.88
C PRO A 27 0.17 -6.92 4.81
N TYR A 28 -0.59 -6.47 5.81
CA TYR A 28 -1.28 -5.19 5.83
C TYR A 28 -1.11 -4.48 7.17
N CYS A 29 -1.08 -3.13 7.17
CA CYS A 29 -1.10 -2.33 8.39
C CYS A 29 -2.53 -2.14 8.94
N ASP A 30 -2.64 -1.78 10.22
CA ASP A 30 -3.91 -1.49 10.90
C ASP A 30 -4.72 -0.38 10.23
N HIS A 31 -4.07 0.52 9.47
CA HIS A 31 -4.76 1.57 8.72
C HIS A 31 -5.38 1.08 7.41
N CYS A 32 -4.96 -0.07 6.90
CA CYS A 32 -5.47 -0.70 5.69
C CYS A 32 -6.46 -1.82 5.97
N THR A 33 -6.45 -2.37 7.18
CA THR A 33 -7.43 -3.36 7.63
C THR A 33 -8.64 -2.69 8.28
N ASP A 34 -9.71 -3.44 8.45
CA ASP A 34 -10.89 -3.10 9.25
C ASP A 34 -10.78 -3.65 10.68
N GLU A 35 -11.82 -3.46 11.50
CA GLU A 35 -11.89 -3.95 12.88
C GLU A 35 -11.80 -5.48 12.99
N ALA A 36 -12.09 -6.20 11.91
CA ALA A 36 -11.97 -7.66 11.83
C ALA A 36 -10.59 -8.11 11.29
N GLY A 37 -9.70 -7.17 10.96
CA GLY A 37 -8.37 -7.45 10.40
C GLY A 37 -8.40 -7.76 8.90
N ASN A 38 -9.53 -7.57 8.21
CA ASN A 38 -9.63 -7.78 6.77
C ASN A 38 -9.21 -6.52 6.02
N LEU A 39 -8.59 -6.69 4.85
CA LEU A 39 -8.24 -5.56 4.01
C LEU A 39 -9.49 -4.77 3.61
N GLN A 40 -9.47 -3.45 3.80
CA GLN A 40 -10.52 -2.54 3.33
C GLN A 40 -10.80 -2.76 1.84
N SER A 41 -12.02 -2.47 1.41
CA SER A 41 -12.40 -2.57 -0.01
C SER A 41 -11.51 -1.70 -0.91
N PHE A 42 -11.34 -2.13 -2.16
CA PHE A 42 -10.59 -1.36 -3.16
C PHE A 42 -11.11 0.07 -3.26
N ASP A 43 -12.43 0.27 -3.31
CA ASP A 43 -13.06 1.60 -3.45
C ASP A 43 -12.74 2.52 -2.27
N GLU A 44 -12.69 1.97 -1.06
CA GLU A 44 -12.35 2.73 0.13
C GLU A 44 -10.88 3.14 0.15
N ARG A 45 -9.97 2.20 -0.14
CA ARG A 45 -8.54 2.53 -0.24
C ARG A 45 -8.24 3.46 -1.39
N PHE A 46 -8.86 3.26 -2.55
CA PHE A 46 -8.75 4.14 -3.70
C PHE A 46 -9.17 5.57 -3.34
N ARG A 47 -10.35 5.77 -2.74
CA ARG A 47 -10.81 7.10 -2.31
C ARG A 47 -9.83 7.75 -1.33
N ARG A 48 -9.35 7.01 -0.33
CA ARG A 48 -8.39 7.53 0.66
C ARG A 48 -7.05 7.92 0.01
N MET A 49 -6.57 7.13 -0.95
CA MET A 49 -5.33 7.41 -1.67
C MET A 49 -5.47 8.55 -2.66
N ALA A 50 -6.58 8.65 -3.37
CA ALA A 50 -6.89 9.78 -4.24
C ALA A 50 -6.96 11.09 -3.44
N LEU A 51 -7.60 11.09 -2.27
CA LEU A 51 -7.61 12.25 -1.38
C LEU A 51 -6.20 12.63 -0.90
N TRP A 52 -5.34 11.64 -0.63
CA TRP A 52 -3.96 11.89 -0.26
C TRP A 52 -3.15 12.46 -1.45
N GLN A 53 -3.29 11.88 -2.64
CA GLN A 53 -2.67 12.39 -3.87
C GLN A 53 -3.12 13.82 -4.19
N GLN A 54 -4.41 14.14 -4.07
CA GLN A 54 -4.91 15.50 -4.28
C GLN A 54 -4.31 16.48 -3.27
N LYS A 55 -4.14 16.07 -2.00
CA LYS A 55 -3.51 16.92 -0.98
C LYS A 55 -2.02 17.15 -1.27
N SER A 56 -1.32 16.15 -1.78
CA SER A 56 0.08 16.25 -2.19
C SER A 56 0.26 17.04 -3.49
N HIS A 57 -0.71 16.97 -4.39
CA HIS A 57 -0.74 17.61 -5.70
C HIS A 57 -2.00 18.48 -5.85
N PRO A 58 -2.09 19.64 -5.18
CA PRO A 58 -3.31 20.45 -5.14
C PRO A 58 -3.66 21.10 -6.49
N THR A 59 -2.72 21.13 -7.44
CA THR A 59 -2.91 21.67 -8.80
C THR A 59 -3.43 20.64 -9.79
N ASP A 60 -3.38 19.35 -9.44
CA ASP A 60 -3.81 18.29 -10.34
C ASP A 60 -5.33 18.25 -10.41
N SER A 61 -5.84 18.00 -11.62
CA SER A 61 -7.27 17.75 -11.83
C SER A 61 -7.68 16.42 -11.18
N PRO A 62 -8.98 16.26 -10.84
CA PRO A 62 -9.48 15.01 -10.28
C PRO A 62 -9.12 13.77 -11.13
N GLU A 63 -9.19 13.88 -12.45
CA GLU A 63 -8.82 12.79 -13.38
C GLU A 63 -7.34 12.42 -13.30
N GLN A 64 -6.44 13.42 -13.16
CA GLN A 64 -5.01 13.18 -12.98
C GLN A 64 -4.72 12.51 -11.64
N VAL A 65 -5.38 12.95 -10.57
CA VAL A 65 -5.27 12.34 -9.24
C VAL A 65 -5.74 10.89 -9.25
N GLU A 66 -6.87 10.60 -9.88
CA GLU A 66 -7.40 9.24 -10.01
C GLU A 66 -6.45 8.35 -10.81
N LYS A 67 -5.95 8.83 -11.95
CA LYS A 67 -4.98 8.10 -12.77
C LYS A 67 -3.69 7.82 -12.00
N ALA A 68 -3.12 8.84 -11.36
CA ALA A 68 -1.92 8.68 -10.54
C ALA A 68 -2.14 7.70 -9.37
N THR A 69 -3.34 7.69 -8.80
CA THR A 69 -3.73 6.72 -7.77
C THR A 69 -3.76 5.30 -8.32
N LEU A 70 -4.36 5.08 -9.51
CA LEU A 70 -4.35 3.76 -10.17
C LEU A 70 -2.92 3.30 -10.51
N GLU A 71 -2.06 4.21 -10.98
CA GLU A 71 -0.64 3.93 -11.26
C GLU A 71 0.13 3.57 -9.99
N TYR A 72 -0.14 4.24 -8.88
CA TYR A 72 0.45 3.90 -7.59
C TYR A 72 -0.05 2.54 -7.08
N MET A 73 -1.36 2.30 -7.13
CA MET A 73 -1.96 1.02 -6.73
C MET A 73 -1.46 -0.14 -7.61
N ALA A 74 -1.12 0.09 -8.88
CA ALA A 74 -0.53 -0.94 -9.75
C ALA A 74 0.83 -1.46 -9.27
N GLN A 75 1.55 -0.69 -8.45
CA GLN A 75 2.84 -1.11 -7.88
C GLN A 75 2.66 -1.93 -6.59
N LEU A 76 1.45 -1.95 -6.04
CA LEU A 76 1.14 -2.55 -4.76
C LEU A 76 0.62 -3.99 -4.94
N PRO A 77 1.20 -5.00 -4.25
CA PRO A 77 0.82 -6.39 -4.44
C PRO A 77 -0.66 -6.69 -4.22
N ALA A 78 -1.31 -5.97 -3.29
CA ALA A 78 -2.73 -6.18 -2.99
C ALA A 78 -3.66 -5.75 -4.14
N TRP A 79 -3.21 -4.84 -5.02
CA TRP A 79 -4.07 -4.16 -5.99
C TRP A 79 -3.67 -4.33 -7.45
N ARG A 80 -2.43 -4.73 -7.73
CA ARG A 80 -1.91 -4.83 -9.10
C ARG A 80 -2.75 -5.73 -10.02
N GLU A 81 -3.45 -6.71 -9.46
CA GLU A 81 -4.31 -7.66 -10.20
C GLU A 81 -5.80 -7.26 -10.17
N HIS A 82 -6.15 -6.14 -9.53
CA HIS A 82 -7.53 -5.70 -9.43
C HIS A 82 -8.06 -5.23 -10.79
N PRO A 83 -9.30 -5.59 -11.21
CA PRO A 83 -9.82 -5.26 -12.54
C PRO A 83 -9.76 -3.78 -12.90
N ARG A 84 -10.06 -2.88 -11.94
CA ARG A 84 -9.98 -1.42 -12.16
C ARG A 84 -8.55 -0.92 -12.35
N VAL A 85 -7.57 -1.58 -11.75
CA VAL A 85 -6.16 -1.23 -11.93
C VAL A 85 -5.68 -1.75 -13.27
N VAL A 86 -6.01 -2.99 -13.63
CA VAL A 86 -5.64 -3.58 -14.93
C VAL A 86 -6.27 -2.84 -16.11
N ALA A 87 -7.48 -2.29 -15.95
CA ALA A 87 -8.22 -1.56 -16.99
C ALA A 87 -7.88 -0.05 -17.10
N ARG A 88 -6.90 0.45 -16.36
CA ARG A 88 -6.45 1.87 -16.36
C ARG A 88 -5.83 2.29 -17.69
#